data_AF-A0A957IF74-F1
#
_entry.id   AF-A0A957IF74-F1
#
_cell.length_a   1.000
_cell.length_b   1.000
_cell.length_c   1.000
_cell.angle_alpha   90.00
_cell.angle_beta   90.00
_cell.angle_gamma   90.00
#
_symmetry.space_group_name_H-M   'P 1'
#
loop_
_entity.id
_entity.type
_entity.pdbx_description
1 polymer ?
#
loop_
_entity_poly.entity_id
_entity_poly.type
_entity_poly.pdbx_seq_one_letter_code
_entity_poly.pdbx_strand_id
1 'polypeptide(L)' 'DTEPRTVDVPDDLAMALKEGGVTAVFDTLAPSKRKEYVRQVTSAKAEETRQRRITKIVSTLKGE' A
#
# COMPACT_ATOMS: atom_id res chain seq x y z
N ASP A 1 -12.44 -14.02 16.90
CA ASP A 1 -13.15 -12.78 16.58
C ASP A 1 -12.17 -11.85 15.88
N THR A 2 -12.17 -11.84 14.55
CA THR A 2 -11.21 -11.04 13.78
C THR A 2 -11.84 -10.74 12.43
N GLU A 3 -12.95 -10.01 12.47
CA GLU A 3 -13.46 -9.33 11.27
C GLU A 3 -12.27 -8.59 10.65
N PRO A 4 -11.87 -8.92 9.40
CA PRO A 4 -10.75 -8.24 8.78
C PRO A 4 -11.18 -6.80 8.67
N ARG A 5 -10.62 -5.93 9.52
CA ARG A 5 -10.71 -4.49 9.36
C ARG A 5 -10.02 -4.20 8.04
N THR A 6 -10.77 -4.32 6.95
CA THR A 6 -10.35 -4.11 5.58
C THR A 6 -9.69 -2.75 5.59
N VAL A 7 -8.38 -2.77 5.43
CA VAL A 7 -7.62 -1.53 5.30
C VAL A 7 -8.13 -0.92 4.01
N ASP A 8 -8.72 0.26 4.09
CA ASP A 8 -9.23 0.96 2.92
C ASP A 8 -8.03 1.38 2.05
N VAL A 9 -7.68 0.54 1.06
CA VAL A 9 -6.54 0.76 0.18
C VAL A 9 -6.99 1.69 -0.94
N PRO A 10 -6.38 2.88 -1.11
CA PRO A 10 -6.74 3.77 -2.20
C PRO A 10 -6.43 3.11 -3.56
N ASP A 11 -7.27 3.38 -4.56
CA ASP A 11 -7.15 2.80 -5.92
C ASP A 11 -5.76 2.98 -6.52
N ASP A 12 -5.13 4.13 -6.32
CA ASP A 12 -3.77 4.40 -6.82
C ASP A 12 -2.72 3.43 -6.27
N LEU A 13 -2.78 3.12 -4.96
CA LEU A 13 -1.91 2.12 -4.35
C LEU A 13 -2.27 0.71 -4.81
N ALA A 14 -3.56 0.38 -4.86
CA ALA A 14 -4.01 -0.95 -5.31
C ALA A 14 -3.57 -1.24 -6.75
N MET A 15 -3.69 -0.26 -7.64
CA MET A 15 -3.26 -0.34 -9.03
C MET A 15 -1.74 -0.55 -9.11
N ALA A 16 -0.95 0.26 -8.40
CA ALA A 16 0.50 0.13 -8.43
C ALA A 16 1.00 -1.20 -7.82
N LEU A 17 0.33 -1.72 -6.79
CA LEU A 17 0.62 -3.06 -6.26
C LEU A 17 0.37 -4.15 -7.31
N LYS A 18 -0.73 -4.02 -8.06
CA LYS A 18 -1.10 -4.95 -9.14
C LYS A 18 -0.11 -4.88 -10.30
N GLU A 19 0.23 -3.68 -10.77
CA GLU A 19 1.25 -3.47 -11.81
C GLU A 19 2.63 -3.95 -11.35
N GLY A 20 2.93 -3.80 -10.06
CA GLY A 20 4.15 -4.30 -9.44
C GLY A 20 4.18 -5.81 -9.22
N GLY A 21 3.06 -6.52 -9.34
CA GLY A 21 2.95 -7.94 -9.02
C GLY A 21 3.14 -8.28 -7.53
N VAL A 22 3.03 -7.27 -6.64
CA VAL A 22 3.30 -7.41 -5.19
C VAL A 22 2.03 -7.38 -4.35
N THR A 23 0.85 -7.45 -4.97
CA THR A 23 -0.44 -7.49 -4.26
C THR A 23 -0.51 -8.64 -3.25
N ALA A 24 -0.01 -9.84 -3.62
CA ALA A 24 0.02 -10.99 -2.72
C ALA A 24 0.94 -10.75 -1.52
N VAL A 25 2.14 -10.20 -1.74
CA VAL A 25 3.07 -9.83 -0.66
C VAL A 25 2.41 -8.83 0.28
N PHE A 26 1.79 -7.78 -0.26
CA PHE A 26 1.07 -6.79 0.53
C PHE A 26 -0.04 -7.41 1.38
N ASP A 27 -0.81 -8.36 0.85
CA ASP A 27 -1.91 -8.99 1.58
C ASP A 27 -1.42 -9.91 2.73
N THR A 28 -0.26 -10.57 2.54
CA THR A 28 0.38 -11.36 3.62
C THR A 28 0.91 -10.52 4.78
N LEU A 29 1.06 -9.21 4.59
CA LEU A 29 1.54 -8.32 5.66
C LEU A 29 0.54 -8.22 6.81
N ALA A 30 1.11 -8.03 7.99
CA ALA A 30 0.35 -7.67 9.19
C ALA A 30 -0.55 -6.45 8.92
N PRO A 31 -1.79 -6.43 9.45
CA PRO A 31 -2.74 -5.34 9.20
C PRO A 31 -2.21 -3.96 9.62
N SER A 32 -1.31 -3.89 10.60
CA SER A 32 -0.64 -2.63 10.99
C SER A 32 0.30 -2.10 9.91
N LYS A 33 1.10 -2.96 9.26
CA LYS A 33 1.97 -2.56 8.12
C LYS A 33 1.14 -2.06 6.94
N ARG A 34 0.07 -2.79 6.58
CA ARG A 34 -0.87 -2.37 5.52
C ARG A 34 -1.48 -1.00 5.81
N LYS A 35 -1.95 -0.77 7.04
CA LYS A 35 -2.49 0.54 7.48
C LYS A 35 -1.45 1.66 7.41
N GLU A 36 -0.20 1.38 7.78
CA GLU A 36 0.87 2.35 7.71
C GLU A 36 1.15 2.80 6.27
N TYR A 37 1.26 1.85 5.33
CA TYR A 37 1.44 2.16 3.92
C TYR A 37 0.29 2.97 3.35
N VAL A 38 -0.95 2.56 3.63
CA VAL A 38 -2.13 3.33 3.24
C VAL A 38 -2.10 4.74 3.82
N ARG A 39 -1.78 4.90 5.11
CA ARG A 39 -1.67 6.22 5.76
C ARG A 39 -0.60 7.09 5.11
N GLN A 40 0.54 6.53 4.72
CA GLN A 40 1.58 7.28 4.01
C GLN A 40 1.06 7.82 2.66
N VAL A 41 0.31 7.02 1.92
CA VAL A 41 -0.26 7.42 0.62
C VAL A 41 -1.40 8.44 0.79
N THR A 42 -2.33 8.21 1.72
CA THR A 42 -3.50 9.07 1.93
C THR A 42 -3.15 10.39 2.62
N SER A 43 -2.11 10.43 3.45
CA SER A 43 -1.64 11.66 4.10
C SER A 43 -0.91 12.62 3.16
N ALA A 44 -0.51 12.18 1.96
CA ALA A 44 0.14 13.04 0.98
C ALA A 44 -0.92 13.91 0.27
N LYS A 45 -0.87 15.24 0.50
CA LYS A 45 -1.78 16.21 -0.14
C LYS A 45 -1.45 16.47 -1.61
N ALA A 46 -0.17 16.38 -1.97
CA ALA A 46 0.29 16.58 -3.34
C ALA A 46 0.37 15.23 -4.07
N GLU A 47 -0.18 15.17 -5.28
CA GLU A 47 -0.21 13.97 -6.10
C GLU A 47 1.20 13.45 -6.41
N GLU A 48 2.16 14.34 -6.72
CA GLU A 48 3.56 13.95 -6.94
C GLU A 48 4.15 13.22 -5.73
N THR A 49 3.87 13.72 -4.51
CA THR A 49 4.34 13.08 -3.28
C THR A 49 3.65 11.74 -3.05
N ARG A 50 2.36 11.66 -3.37
CA ARG A 50 1.60 10.41 -3.30
C ARG A 50 2.21 9.36 -4.22
N GLN A 51 2.42 9.67 -5.49
CA GLN A 51 3.03 8.75 -6.46
C GLN A 51 4.43 8.30 -6.03
N ARG A 52 5.28 9.23 -5.56
CA ARG A 52 6.62 8.85 -5.04
C ARG A 52 6.55 7.87 -3.87
N ARG A 53 5.59 8.06 -2.95
CA ARG A 53 5.37 7.14 -1.82
C ARG A 53 4.90 5.76 -2.30
N ILE A 54 3.95 5.73 -3.23
CA ILE A 54 3.45 4.47 -3.83
C ILE A 54 4.59 3.69 -4.48
N THR A 55 5.38 4.33 -5.35
CA THR A 55 6.53 3.70 -6.01
C THR A 55 7.53 3.15 -4.99
N LYS A 56 7.79 3.89 -3.91
CA LYS A 56 8.67 3.43 -2.83
C LYS A 56 8.10 2.20 -2.13
N ILE A 57 6.81 2.19 -1.80
CA ILE A 57 6.13 1.05 -1.16
C ILE A 57 6.24 -0.18 -2.06
N VAL A 58 5.87 -0.07 -3.33
CA VAL A 58 5.95 -1.18 -4.30
C VAL A 58 7.40 -1.70 -4.41
N SER A 59 8.38 -0.80 -4.46
CA SER A 59 9.79 -1.20 -4.51
C SER A 59 10.25 -1.92 -3.25
N THR A 60 9.79 -1.51 -2.06
CA THR A 60 10.06 -2.22 -0.81
C THR A 60 9.48 -3.62 -0.85
N LEU A 61 8.22 -3.77 -1.29
CA LEU A 61 7.55 -5.06 -1.36
C LEU A 61 8.12 -6.01 -2.42
N LYS A 62 8.79 -5.48 -3.46
CA LYS A 62 9.50 -6.29 -4.46
C LYS A 62 10.81 -6.89 -3.93
N GLY A 63 11.38 -6.31 -2.89
CA GLY A 63 12.65 -6.74 -2.30
C GLY A 63 12.51 -7.55 -1.00
N GLU A 64 11.29 -7.70 -0.48
CA GLU A 64 10.94 -8.61 0.63
C GLU A 64 10.68 -10.02 0.09
#